data_AF-A0AAP4CAG1-F1
#
_entry.id   AF-A0AAP4CAG1-F1
#
_cell.length_a   1.000
_cell.length_b   1.000
_cell.length_c   1.000
_cell.angle_alpha   90.00
_cell.angle_beta   90.00
_cell.angle_gamma   90.00
#
_symmetry.space_group_name_H-M   'P 1'
#
loop_
_entity.id
_entity.type
_entity.pdbx_description
1 polymer ?
#
loop_
_entity_poly.entity_id
_entity_poly.type
_entity_poly.pdbx_seq_one_letter_code
_entity_poly.pdbx_strand_id
1 'polypeptide(L)'
;LRVSRSAAIVERARAYGYATWQGDAGPNESPIPAICAPDGSLIYLIEAGDDIYARDFHLHDAPALRDDYRGIDHLALGMEAESRDNWIIFFRTVFGFT
;
A
#
# COMPACT_ATOMS: atom_id res chain seq x y z
N LEU A 1 -0.57 0.46 2.41
CA LEU A 1 -1.51 1.36 3.11
C LEU A 1 -2.58 0.56 3.82
N ARG A 2 -2.96 0.97 5.03
CA ARG A 2 -4.17 0.47 5.72
C ARG A 2 -5.39 1.25 5.23
N VAL A 3 -6.41 0.57 4.76
CA VAL A 3 -7.59 1.18 4.11
C VAL A 3 -8.89 0.57 4.63
N SER A 4 -10.01 1.29 4.56
CA SER A 4 -11.31 0.73 4.97
C SER A 4 -11.90 -0.22 3.93
N ARG A 5 -11.64 0.02 2.64
CA ARG A 5 -12.09 -0.82 1.53
C ARG A 5 -11.13 -0.73 0.36
N SER A 6 -10.44 -1.82 0.07
CA SER A 6 -9.44 -1.89 -1.00
C SER A 6 -10.06 -1.78 -2.40
N ALA A 7 -11.17 -2.49 -2.64
CA ALA A 7 -11.82 -2.58 -3.95
C ALA A 7 -12.19 -1.21 -4.55
N ALA A 8 -12.70 -0.27 -3.75
CA ALA A 8 -13.08 1.06 -4.24
C ALA A 8 -11.86 1.87 -4.74
N ILE A 9 -10.70 1.69 -4.11
CA ILE A 9 -9.45 2.35 -4.52
C ILE A 9 -8.92 1.71 -5.80
N VAL A 10 -8.99 0.38 -5.93
CA VAL A 10 -8.61 -0.35 -7.15
C VAL A 10 -9.47 0.10 -8.34
N GLU A 11 -10.79 0.16 -8.18
CA GLU A 11 -11.69 0.64 -9.25
C GLU A 11 -11.39 2.09 -9.64
N ARG A 12 -11.13 2.95 -8.66
CA ARG A 12 -10.74 4.35 -8.91
C ARG A 12 -9.41 4.44 -9.67
N ALA A 13 -8.41 3.64 -9.29
CA ALA A 13 -7.13 3.59 -9.99
C ALA A 13 -7.28 3.16 -11.44
N ARG A 14 -8.06 2.09 -11.70
CA ARG A 14 -8.37 1.63 -13.06
C ARG A 14 -9.09 2.71 -13.88
N ALA A 15 -10.06 3.40 -13.29
CA ALA A 15 -10.81 4.45 -13.96
C ALA A 15 -9.92 5.65 -14.38
N TYR A 16 -8.86 5.94 -13.63
CA TYR A 16 -7.87 6.96 -13.97
C TYR A 16 -6.69 6.46 -14.82
N GLY A 17 -6.71 5.19 -15.25
CA GLY A 17 -5.70 4.62 -16.13
C GLY A 17 -4.41 4.16 -15.41
N TYR A 18 -4.42 4.06 -14.09
CA TYR A 18 -3.28 3.52 -13.34
C TYR A 18 -3.29 1.99 -13.37
N ALA A 19 -2.10 1.40 -13.53
CA ALA A 19 -1.92 -0.03 -13.47
C ALA A 19 -2.17 -0.55 -12.04
N THR A 20 -2.80 -1.72 -11.97
CA THR A 20 -3.04 -2.45 -10.72
C THR A 20 -2.23 -3.73 -10.75
N TRP A 21 -1.78 -4.18 -9.59
CA TRP A 21 -1.09 -5.44 -9.44
C TRP A 21 -1.82 -6.33 -8.44
N GLN A 22 -1.91 -7.62 -8.75
CA GLN A 22 -2.29 -8.65 -7.80
C GLN A 22 -1.27 -9.77 -7.97
N GLY A 23 -0.48 -10.02 -6.93
CA GLY A 23 0.51 -11.09 -6.94
C GLY A 23 -0.16 -12.45 -6.88
N ASP A 24 0.52 -13.47 -7.38
CA ASP A 24 0.14 -14.86 -7.15
C ASP A 24 0.25 -15.16 -5.65
N ALA A 25 -0.79 -15.77 -5.09
CA ALA A 25 -0.81 -16.22 -3.71
C ALA A 25 -0.58 -17.73 -3.66
N GLY A 26 0.31 -18.18 -2.79
CA GLY A 26 0.51 -19.59 -2.50
C GLY A 26 -0.72 -20.22 -1.82
N PRO A 27 -0.74 -21.56 -1.65
CA PRO A 27 -1.78 -22.24 -0.89
C PRO A 27 -1.88 -21.65 0.53
N ASN A 28 -3.07 -21.17 0.90
CA ASN A 28 -3.39 -20.52 2.18
C ASN A 28 -2.85 -19.09 2.38
N GLU A 29 -2.29 -18.45 1.34
CA GLU A 29 -1.94 -17.03 1.37
C GLU A 29 -3.08 -16.17 0.83
N SER A 30 -3.23 -14.94 1.33
CA SER A 30 -4.23 -14.02 0.78
C SER A 30 -3.67 -13.15 -0.34
N PRO A 31 -4.39 -13.02 -1.48
CA PRO A 31 -4.02 -12.05 -2.48
C PRO A 31 -4.24 -10.64 -1.94
N ILE A 32 -3.17 -9.84 -1.88
CA ILE A 32 -3.24 -8.43 -1.47
C ILE A 32 -3.18 -7.56 -2.73
N PRO A 33 -4.22 -6.79 -3.06
CA PRO A 33 -4.20 -5.91 -4.23
C PRO A 33 -3.24 -4.74 -4.01
N ALA A 34 -2.62 -4.30 -5.08
CA ALA A 34 -1.72 -3.15 -5.10
C ALA A 34 -1.99 -2.22 -6.28
N ILE A 35 -1.63 -0.95 -6.12
CA ILE A 35 -1.59 0.03 -7.20
C ILE A 35 -0.13 0.28 -7.59
N CYS A 36 0.17 0.32 -8.88
CA CYS A 36 1.49 0.73 -9.36
C CYS A 36 1.63 2.26 -9.24
N ALA A 37 2.63 2.69 -8.51
CA ALA A 37 3.02 4.09 -8.39
C ALA A 37 3.76 4.58 -9.65
N PRO A 38 3.95 5.90 -9.83
CA PRO A 38 4.60 6.47 -11.01
C PRO A 38 6.02 5.94 -11.30
N ASP A 39 6.75 5.52 -10.28
CA ASP A 39 8.10 4.93 -10.39
C ASP A 39 8.09 3.40 -10.58
N GLY A 40 6.90 2.79 -10.69
CA GLY A 40 6.73 1.34 -10.82
C GLY A 40 6.71 0.58 -9.49
N SER A 41 6.89 1.26 -8.34
CA SER A 41 6.72 0.63 -7.04
C SER A 41 5.25 0.25 -6.78
N LEU A 42 5.02 -0.66 -5.82
CA LEU A 42 3.69 -1.16 -5.49
C LEU A 42 3.18 -0.59 -4.17
N ILE A 43 1.99 -0.01 -4.20
CA ILE A 43 1.26 0.41 -2.99
C ILE A 43 0.19 -0.64 -2.69
N TYR A 44 0.52 -1.58 -1.79
CA TYR A 44 -0.42 -2.59 -1.31
C TYR A 44 -1.56 -1.97 -0.48
N LEU A 45 -2.77 -2.49 -0.66
CA LEU A 45 -3.97 -2.04 0.04
C LEU A 45 -4.43 -3.14 1.00
N ILE A 46 -4.16 -2.95 2.28
CA ILE A 46 -4.52 -3.90 3.33
C ILE A 46 -5.72 -3.34 4.07
N GLU A 47 -6.78 -4.13 4.19
CA GLU A 47 -7.98 -3.66 4.90
C GLU A 47 -7.72 -3.49 6.40
N ALA A 48 -8.38 -2.50 7.01
CA ALA A 48 -8.26 -2.22 8.42
C ALA A 48 -8.79 -3.41 9.24
N GLY A 49 -8.00 -3.88 10.20
CA GLY A 49 -8.31 -5.07 10.99
C GLY A 49 -7.83 -6.39 10.37
N ASP A 50 -7.33 -6.40 9.13
CA ASP A 50 -6.77 -7.62 8.53
C ASP A 50 -5.38 -7.94 9.11
N ASP A 51 -5.25 -9.06 9.79
CA ASP A 51 -3.96 -9.52 10.32
C ASP A 51 -3.27 -10.44 9.30
N ILE A 52 -2.69 -9.82 8.28
CA ILE A 52 -1.98 -10.52 7.20
C ILE A 52 -0.77 -11.30 7.72
N TYR A 53 -0.17 -10.87 8.83
CA TYR A 53 1.04 -11.49 9.35
C TYR A 53 0.71 -12.82 10.05
N ALA A 54 -0.34 -12.84 10.87
CA ALA A 54 -0.78 -14.08 11.51
C ALA A 54 -1.24 -15.14 10.51
N ARG A 55 -1.73 -14.71 9.34
CA ARG A 55 -2.21 -15.61 8.28
C ARG A 55 -1.08 -16.11 7.38
N ASP A 56 -0.24 -15.20 6.88
CA ASP A 56 0.72 -15.50 5.82
C ASP A 56 2.12 -15.83 6.37
N PHE A 57 2.35 -15.73 7.69
CA PHE A 57 3.63 -16.03 8.34
C PHE A 57 3.47 -16.94 9.56
N HIS A 58 4.51 -17.74 9.84
CA HIS A 58 4.69 -18.40 11.12
C HIS A 58 5.35 -17.42 12.10
N LEU A 59 4.56 -16.90 13.05
CA LEU A 59 5.06 -15.96 14.05
C LEU A 59 5.95 -16.68 15.06
N HIS A 60 7.09 -16.08 15.37
CA HIS A 60 7.99 -16.49 16.44
C HIS A 60 7.98 -15.47 17.57
N ASP A 61 8.45 -15.88 18.75
CA ASP A 61 8.57 -14.98 19.90
C ASP A 61 9.39 -13.74 19.54
N ALA A 62 8.74 -12.58 19.61
CA ALA A 62 9.36 -11.32 19.28
C ALA A 62 10.35 -10.90 20.40
N PRO A 63 11.51 -10.33 20.05
CA PRO A 63 12.34 -9.65 21.04
C PRO A 63 11.54 -8.51 21.69
N ALA A 64 11.98 -8.05 22.86
CA ALA A 64 11.35 -6.95 23.56
C ALA A 64 11.20 -5.74 22.62
N LEU A 65 9.93 -5.35 22.37
CA LEU A 65 9.60 -4.20 21.55
C LEU A 65 10.17 -2.95 22.21
N ARG A 66 10.79 -2.09 21.40
CA ARG A 66 11.12 -0.74 21.83
C ARG A 66 9.83 0.06 21.99
N ASP A 67 9.72 0.79 23.09
CA ASP A 67 8.54 1.59 23.42
C ASP A 67 8.62 3.05 22.93
N ASP A 68 9.77 3.44 22.38
CA ASP A 68 10.03 4.79 21.85
C ASP A 68 9.54 4.99 20.41
N TYR A 69 9.22 3.91 19.68
CA TYR A 69 8.63 3.96 18.35
C TYR A 69 7.15 3.53 18.37
N ARG A 70 6.28 4.42 17.89
CA ARG A 70 4.82 4.20 17.90
C ARG A 70 4.22 3.88 16.54
N GLY A 71 4.97 4.11 15.47
CA GLY A 71 4.50 3.93 14.10
C GLY A 71 5.25 4.82 13.13
N ILE A 72 4.82 4.75 11.86
CA ILE A 72 5.33 5.60 10.78
C ILE A 72 4.48 6.87 10.76
N ASP A 73 5.10 8.02 11.02
CA ASP A 73 4.44 9.33 10.97
C ASP A 73 4.33 9.84 9.51
N HIS A 74 5.45 9.81 8.78
CA HIS A 74 5.52 10.21 7.38
C HIS A 74 6.63 9.47 6.64
N LEU A 75 6.59 9.55 5.31
CA LEU A 75 7.64 9.06 4.41
C LEU A 75 7.88 10.12 3.34
N ALA A 76 9.08 10.71 3.32
CA ALA A 76 9.47 11.66 2.28
C ALA A 76 9.99 10.92 1.04
N LEU A 77 9.56 11.35 -0.14
CA LEU A 77 9.99 10.78 -1.43
C LEU A 77 10.97 11.73 -2.11
N GLY A 78 12.17 11.24 -2.42
CA GLY A 78 13.12 11.92 -3.30
C GLY A 78 12.79 11.61 -4.76
N MET A 79 12.67 12.64 -5.60
CA MET A 79 12.35 12.50 -7.02
C MET A 79 12.85 13.69 -7.84
N GLU A 80 12.96 13.49 -9.14
CA GLU A 80 13.22 14.57 -10.10
C GLU A 80 12.07 15.58 -10.14
N ALA A 81 12.39 16.84 -10.39
CA ALA A 81 11.42 17.95 -10.32
C ALA A 81 10.25 17.74 -11.29
N GLU A 82 10.52 17.22 -12.48
CA GLU A 82 9.56 16.93 -13.54
C GLU A 82 8.59 15.80 -13.17
N SER A 83 8.98 14.92 -12.25
CA SER A 83 8.14 13.81 -11.78
C SER A 83 7.13 14.25 -10.72
N ARG A 84 7.36 15.38 -10.05
CA ARG A 84 6.59 15.82 -8.88
C ARG A 84 5.10 15.96 -9.18
N ASP A 85 4.75 16.59 -10.29
CA ASP A 85 3.35 16.85 -10.62
C ASP A 85 2.59 15.55 -10.93
N ASN A 86 3.28 14.56 -11.50
CA ASN A 86 2.73 13.21 -11.72
C ASN A 86 2.46 12.49 -10.39
N TRP A 87 3.37 12.60 -9.43
CA TRP A 87 3.15 12.05 -8.08
C TRP A 87 2.02 12.75 -7.33
N ILE A 88 1.91 14.08 -7.45
CA ILE A 88 0.82 14.86 -6.84
C ILE A 88 -0.53 14.41 -7.41
N ILE A 89 -0.67 14.33 -8.74
CA ILE A 89 -1.95 13.94 -9.34
C ILE A 89 -2.30 12.48 -9.02
N PHE A 90 -1.31 11.60 -8.95
CA PHE A 90 -1.50 10.21 -8.53
C PHE A 90 -2.10 10.11 -7.11
N PHE A 91 -1.46 10.73 -6.11
CA PHE A 91 -1.97 10.67 -4.74
C PHE A 91 -3.35 11.33 -4.57
N ARG A 92 -3.59 12.45 -5.27
CA ARG A 92 -4.87 13.15 -5.23
C ARG A 92 -6.00 12.33 -5.87
N THR A 93 -5.77 11.78 -7.05
CA THR A 93 -6.82 11.07 -7.80
C THR A 93 -7.06 9.65 -7.28
N VAL A 94 -5.99 8.89 -7.02
CA VAL A 94 -6.08 7.48 -6.62
C VAL A 94 -6.39 7.32 -5.14
N PHE A 95 -5.86 8.18 -4.27
CA PHE A 95 -5.99 8.04 -2.82
C PHE A 95 -6.83 9.14 -2.17
N GLY A 96 -7.02 10.28 -2.83
CA GLY A 96 -7.78 11.41 -2.26
C GLY A 96 -6.98 12.23 -1.25
N PHE A 97 -5.64 12.22 -1.35
CA PHE A 97 -4.78 13.06 -0.51
C PHE A 97 -4.95 14.54 -0.88
N THR A 98 -4.61 15.45 0.03
CA THR A 98 -4.77 16.91 -0.14
C THR A 98 -3.45 17.65 -0.12
#